data_AF-A0A365T9B0-F1
#
_entry.id   AF-A0A365T9B0-F1
#
_cell.length_a   1.000
_cell.length_b   1.000
_cell.length_c   1.000
_cell.angle_alpha   90.00
_cell.angle_beta   90.00
_cell.angle_gamma   90.00
#
_symmetry.space_group_name_H-M   'P 1'
#
loop_
_entity.id
_entity.type
_entity.pdbx_description
1 polymer ?
#
loop_
_entity_poly.entity_id
_entity_poly.type
_entity_poly.pdbx_seq_one_letter_code
_entity_poly.pdbx_strand_id
1 'polypeptide(L)' 'MTYEYARSHEHELEAEYLAPADAVVLDLYERDESLFIDVVVPCPTCSEPLRLSARVTEVADSDVELPLEDADELYD' A
#
# COMPACT_ATOMS: atom_id res chain seq x y z
N MET A 1 12.13 21.01 27.60
CA MET A 1 12.62 20.76 26.23
C MET A 1 11.39 20.72 25.34
N THR A 2 11.24 21.78 24.55
CA THR A 2 10.03 22.21 23.87
C THR A 2 9.89 21.54 22.50
N TYR A 3 8.79 20.79 22.33
CA TYR A 3 7.92 20.71 21.14
C TYR A 3 8.57 20.66 19.74
N GLU A 4 8.80 19.46 19.18
CA GLU A 4 8.96 19.23 17.73
C GLU A 4 8.48 17.81 17.31
N TYR A 5 7.27 17.39 17.68
CA TYR A 5 6.70 16.07 17.27
C TYR A 5 5.44 16.16 16.40
N ALA A 6 5.24 17.29 15.74
CA ALA A 6 4.21 17.45 14.73
C ALA A 6 4.69 18.46 13.69
N ARG A 7 5.73 18.10 12.92
CA ARG A 7 5.83 18.67 11.58
C ARG A 7 4.71 18.01 10.80
N SER A 8 3.75 18.81 10.34
CA SER A 8 2.79 18.34 9.35
C SER A 8 3.62 17.86 8.15
N HIS A 9 3.67 16.55 7.93
CA HIS A 9 4.37 15.95 6.81
C HIS A 9 3.53 16.12 5.55
N GLU A 10 3.45 17.38 5.12
CA GLU A 10 2.75 17.83 3.92
C GLU A 10 3.79 17.97 2.80
N HIS A 11 4.36 16.83 2.39
CA HIS A 11 5.18 16.76 1.18
C HIS A 11 4.29 16.37 0.01
N GLU A 12 4.48 17.02 -1.14
CA GLU A 12 3.79 16.64 -2.37
C GLU A 12 4.25 15.24 -2.79
N LEU A 13 3.29 14.39 -3.18
CA LEU A 13 3.58 13.06 -3.70
C LEU A 13 3.42 13.09 -5.20
N GLU A 14 4.55 12.99 -5.89
CA GLU A 14 4.56 12.82 -7.33
C GLU A 14 4.58 11.31 -7.63
N ALA A 15 3.59 10.85 -8.39
CA ALA A 15 3.40 9.42 -8.67
C ALA A 15 4.60 8.78 -9.40
N GLU A 16 5.44 9.57 -10.07
CA GLU A 16 6.63 9.08 -10.75
C GLU A 16 7.71 8.52 -9.81
N TYR A 17 7.67 8.89 -8.52
CA TYR A 17 8.60 8.39 -7.50
C TYR A 17 8.00 7.26 -6.65
N LEU A 18 6.82 6.75 -7.00
CA LEU A 18 6.19 5.62 -6.32
C LEU A 18 6.21 4.40 -7.23
N ALA A 19 6.95 3.36 -6.84
CA ALA A 19 6.84 2.06 -7.49
C ALA A 19 5.83 1.16 -6.74
N PRO A 20 5.05 0.32 -7.44
CA PRO A 20 4.19 -0.66 -6.79
C PRO A 20 4.95 -1.59 -5.84
N ALA A 21 6.22 -1.87 -6.13
CA ALA A 21 7.09 -2.71 -5.30
C ALA A 21 7.46 -2.07 -3.94
N ASP A 22 7.32 -0.75 -3.81
CA ASP A 22 7.60 -0.02 -2.57
C ASP A 22 6.36 0.08 -1.65
N ALA A 23 5.20 -0.36 -2.14
CA ALA A 23 3.95 -0.30 -1.41
C ALA A 23 3.75 -1.57 -0.56
N VAL A 24 3.40 -1.37 0.70
CA VAL A 24 2.94 -2.43 1.59
C VAL A 24 1.43 -2.31 1.74
N VAL A 25 0.70 -3.33 1.31
CA VAL A 25 -0.75 -3.41 1.46
C VAL A 25 -1.09 -3.62 2.93
N LEU A 26 -1.94 -2.76 3.49
CA LEU A 26 -2.46 -2.87 4.84
C LEU A 26 -3.83 -3.53 4.88
N ASP A 27 -4.72 -3.11 3.99
CA ASP A 27 -6.10 -3.59 3.95
C ASP A 27 -6.69 -3.47 2.54
N LEU A 28 -7.65 -4.35 2.26
CA LEU A 28 -8.46 -4.38 1.05
C LEU A 28 -9.92 -4.51 1.47
N TYR A 29 -10.72 -3.50 1.17
CA TYR A 29 -12.08 -3.42 1.67
C TYR A 29 -13.05 -2.84 0.64
N GLU A 30 -14.30 -3.27 0.74
CA GLU A 30 -15.39 -2.76 -0.08
C GLU A 30 -16.12 -1.63 0.65
N ARG A 31 -16.44 -0.56 -0.10
CA ARG A 31 -17.25 0.55 0.37
C ARG A 31 -18.02 1.13 -0.82
N ASP A 32 -19.32 1.34 -0.67
CA ASP A 32 -20.17 1.97 -1.70
C ASP A 32 -20.00 1.26 -3.07
N GLU A 33 -20.06 -0.08 -3.08
CA GLU A 33 -19.91 -0.94 -4.28
C GLU A 33 -18.56 -0.76 -5.01
N SER A 34 -17.56 -0.20 -4.34
CA SER A 34 -16.21 0.01 -4.86
C SER A 34 -15.17 -0.64 -3.96
N LEU A 35 -14.13 -1.21 -4.57
CA LEU A 35 -12.98 -1.74 -3.86
C LEU A 35 -12.00 -0.59 -3.54
N PHE A 36 -11.49 -0.58 -2.31
CA PHE A 36 -10.47 0.33 -1.83
C PHE A 36 -9.28 -0.46 -1.30
N ILE A 37 -8.11 0.17 -1.38
CA ILE A 37 -6.86 -0.36 -0.85
C ILE A 37 -6.20 0.68 0.04
N ASP A 38 -5.79 0.24 1.22
CA ASP A 38 -4.92 1.01 2.10
C ASP A 38 -3.49 0.51 1.95
N VAL A 39 -2.57 1.43 1.70
CA VAL A 39 -1.16 1.12 1.52
C VAL A 39 -0.27 2.03 2.37
N VAL A 40 0.93 1.53 2.67
CA VAL A 40 2.04 2.33 3.17
C VAL A 40 3.11 2.41 2.10
N VAL A 41 3.57 3.62 1.82
CA VAL A 41 4.70 3.90 0.93
C VAL A 41 5.74 4.76 1.67
N PRO A 42 7.03 4.67 1.33
CA PRO A 42 8.03 5.60 1.84
C PRO A 42 7.81 6.99 1.22
N CYS A 43 7.82 8.05 2.04
CA CYS A 43 7.81 9.41 1.51
C CYS A 43 9.17 9.71 0.84
N PRO A 44 9.22 10.11 -0.44
CA PRO A 44 10.49 10.32 -1.14
C PRO A 44 11.30 11.50 -0.59
N THR A 45 10.64 12.47 0.08
CA THR A 45 11.29 13.68 0.60
C THR A 45 11.99 13.45 1.95
N CYS A 46 11.36 12.71 2.85
CA CYS A 46 11.80 12.57 4.24
C CYS A 46 12.04 11.13 4.68
N SER A 47 11.75 10.14 3.82
CA SER A 47 11.88 8.71 4.08
C SER A 47 11.03 8.18 5.24
N GLU A 48 10.04 8.95 5.70
CA GLU A 48 9.07 8.47 6.69
C GLU A 48 7.92 7.71 6.03
N PRO A 49 7.31 6.73 6.74
CA PRO A 49 6.18 5.98 6.21
C PRO A 49 4.94 6.87 6.06
N LEU A 50 4.35 6.84 4.87
CA LEU A 50 3.11 7.53 4.57
C LEU A 50 1.98 6.53 4.33
N ARG A 51 0.84 6.75 4.97
CA ARG A 51 -0.39 5.98 4.75
C ARG A 51 -1.26 6.64 3.70
N LEU A 52 -1.69 5.85 2.72
CA LEU A 52 -2.53 6.28 1.61
C LEU A 52 -3.72 5.34 1.46
N SER A 53 -4.87 5.90 1.09
CA SER A 53 -6.06 5.15 0.72
C SER A 53 -6.40 5.47 -0.73
N ALA A 54 -6.59 4.45 -1.55
CA ALA A 54 -6.90 4.60 -2.96
C ALA A 54 -8.13 3.76 -3.34
N ARG A 55 -8.94 4.30 -4.26
CA ARG A 55 -10.01 3.53 -4.90
C ARG A 55 -9.41 2.70 -6.04
N VAL A 56 -9.74 1.42 -6.08
CA VAL A 56 -9.35 0.54 -7.19
C VAL A 56 -10.21 0.89 -8.41
N THR A 57 -9.54 1.22 -9.52
CA THR A 57 -10.20 1.61 -10.77
C THR A 57 -10.41 0.43 -11.72
N GLU A 58 -9.53 -0.55 -11.67
CA GLU A 58 -9.55 -1.73 -12.52
C GLU A 58 -8.97 -2.91 -11.74
N VAL A 59 -9.58 -4.08 -11.92
CA VAL A 59 -9.05 -5.36 -11.46
C VAL A 59 -8.79 -6.18 -12.72
N ALA A 60 -7.56 -6.68 -12.84
CA ALA A 60 -7.16 -7.54 -13.95
C ALA A 60 -6.79 -8.91 -13.39
N ASP A 61 -7.39 -9.95 -13.97
CA ASP A 61 -7.01 -11.33 -13.69
C ASP A 61 -5.61 -11.59 -14.25
N SER A 62 -4.79 -12.31 -13.48
CA SER A 62 -3.47 -12.73 -13.92
C SER A 62 -3.29 -14.21 -13.60
N ASP A 63 -2.98 -15.00 -14.62
CA ASP A 63 -2.57 -16.40 -14.48
C ASP A 63 -1.12 -16.45 -13.96
N VAL A 64 -0.91 -16.03 -12.71
CA VAL A 64 0.36 -16.17 -12.01
C VAL A 64 0.26 -17.38 -11.09
N GLU A 65 1.07 -18.40 -11.37
CA GLU A 65 1.25 -19.50 -10.43
C GLU A 65 1.97 -18.97 -9.17
N LEU A 66 1.25 -18.90 -8.06
CA LEU A 66 1.83 -18.54 -6.79
C LEU A 66 2.68 -19.72 -6.29
N PRO A 67 3.89 -19.47 -5.76
CA PRO A 67 4.81 -20.55 -5.35
C PRO A 67 4.28 -21.43 -4.20
N LEU A 68 3.10 -21.11 -3.64
CA LEU A 68 2.45 -21.83 -2.55
C LEU A 68 1.22 -22.64 -3.01
N GLU A 69 0.86 -22.62 -4.29
CA GLU A 69 -0.32 -23.35 -4.79
C GLU A 69 -0.14 -24.87 -4.76
N ASP A 70 1.10 -25.36 -4.75
CA ASP A 70 1.44 -26.78 -4.56
C ASP A 70 1.72 -27.16 -3.09
N ALA A 71 1.49 -26.25 -2.13
CA ALA A 71 1.67 -26.55 -0.71
C ALA A 71 0.42 -27.25 -0.14
N ASP A 72 0.12 -28.44 -0.67
CA ASP A 72 -0.73 -29.41 0.01
C ASP A 72 -0.10 -29.68 1.39
N GLU A 73 -0.82 -29.34 2.46
CA GLU A 73 -0.44 -29.60 3.87
C GLU A 73 0.57 -28.62 4.52
N LEU A 74 0.20 -27.35 4.69
CA LEU A 74 0.92 -26.42 5.59
C LEU A 74 0.55 -26.54 7.08
N TYR A 75 -0.40 -27.42 7.43
CA TYR A 75 -0.80 -27.67 8.82
C TYR A 75 -1.07 -29.17 9.03
N ASP A 76 -0.07 -29.89 9.56
CA ASP A 76 -0.21 -31.17 10.27
C ASP A 76 0.10 -30.93 11.75
#